data_AF-A0A957KAB7-F1
#
_entry.id   AF-A0A957KAB7-F1
#
_cell.length_a   1.000
_cell.length_b   1.000
_cell.length_c   1.000
_cell.angle_alpha   90.00
_cell.angle_beta   90.00
_cell.angle_gamma   90.00
#
_symmetry.space_group_name_H-M   'P 1'
#
loop_
_entity.id
_entity.type
_entity.pdbx_description
1 polymer ?
#
loop_
_entity_poly.entity_id
_entity_poly.type
_entity_poly.pdbx_seq_one_letter_code
_entity_poly.pdbx_strand_id
1 'polypeptide(L)'
;MSIQFQPGETSRSRRLIRDLPLQEQPLYRLNQQGSTHLSDSELLALIFGHNHLNIAQELIDQFGDLHQLARAGTHFLLRIKGLGPAQAARWQATVELSRRLRLPPADSRPQISCPADAAKILMPLMQDLLQEEMR
;
A
#
# COMPACT_ATOMS: atom_id res chain seq x y z
N MET A 1 -3.82 -2.33 21.53
CA MET A 1 -2.50 -1.67 21.50
C MET A 1 -2.70 -0.32 20.82
N SER A 2 -2.73 0.75 21.59
CA SER A 2 -3.11 2.07 21.10
C SER A 2 -1.97 2.67 20.29
N ILE A 3 -2.18 2.86 18.99
CA ILE A 3 -1.25 3.58 18.12
C ILE A 3 -1.22 5.03 18.63
N GLN A 4 -0.15 5.39 19.36
CA GLN A 4 0.05 6.75 19.83
C GLN A 4 0.39 7.63 18.63
N PHE A 5 -0.54 8.52 18.29
CA PHE A 5 -0.32 9.57 17.31
C PHE A 5 0.66 10.60 17.90
N GLN A 6 1.93 10.50 17.50
CA GLN A 6 2.94 11.52 17.77
C GLN A 6 3.09 12.34 16.48
N PRO A 7 2.61 13.60 16.43
CA PRO A 7 2.84 14.45 15.26
C PRO A 7 4.34 14.73 15.18
N GLY A 8 5.03 14.06 14.26
CA GLY A 8 6.45 14.27 14.04
C GLY A 8 6.72 15.70 13.58
N GLU A 9 7.51 16.44 14.36
CA GLU A 9 8.19 17.65 13.92
C GLU A 9 9.18 17.29 12.79
N THR A 10 8.72 17.18 11.56
CA THR A 10 9.62 16.90 10.44
C THR A 10 9.89 18.17 9.64
N SER A 11 10.94 18.88 10.02
CA SER A 11 11.81 19.60 9.09
C SER A 11 12.61 18.58 8.26
N ARG A 12 11.91 17.64 7.60
CA ARG A 12 12.52 16.77 6.58
C ARG A 12 12.45 17.54 5.28
N SER A 13 13.61 17.88 4.73
CA SER A 13 13.75 18.59 3.45
C SER A 13 12.74 18.02 2.43
N ARG A 14 11.83 18.86 1.91
CA ARG A 14 10.79 18.44 0.95
C ARG A 14 11.47 18.11 -0.37
N ARG A 15 11.94 16.88 -0.53
CA ARG A 15 12.42 16.41 -1.82
C ARG A 15 11.22 16.24 -2.74
N LEU A 16 11.12 17.12 -3.72
CA LEU A 16 10.20 16.95 -4.84
C LEU A 16 10.79 15.92 -5.80
N ILE A 17 9.93 15.07 -6.36
CA ILE A 17 10.33 14.08 -7.37
C ILE A 17 10.93 14.78 -8.59
N ARG A 18 10.38 15.93 -9.00
CA ARG A 18 10.91 16.71 -10.14
C ARG A 18 12.31 17.28 -9.92
N ASP A 19 12.75 17.39 -8.67
CA ASP A 19 14.08 17.91 -8.31
C ASP A 19 15.13 16.78 -8.31
N LEU A 20 14.70 15.52 -8.40
CA LEU A 20 15.61 14.38 -8.58
C LEU A 20 16.15 14.35 -10.01
N PRO A 21 17.40 13.90 -10.20
CA PRO A 21 17.89 13.51 -11.52
C PRO A 21 16.89 12.57 -12.20
N LEU A 22 16.68 12.73 -13.51
CA LEU A 22 15.66 11.98 -14.25
C LEU A 22 15.78 10.46 -14.01
N GLN A 23 17.00 9.94 -13.93
CA GLN A 23 17.31 8.53 -13.69
C GLN A 23 16.93 8.03 -12.30
N GLU A 24 16.75 8.93 -11.34
CA GLU A 24 16.30 8.64 -9.98
C GLU A 24 14.78 8.84 -9.81
N GLN A 25 14.09 9.41 -10.80
CA GLN A 25 12.66 9.63 -10.70
C GLN A 25 11.88 8.30 -10.77
N PRO A 26 10.93 8.04 -9.86
CA PRO A 26 10.24 6.76 -9.77
C PRO A 26 9.56 6.33 -11.07
N LEU A 27 8.91 7.26 -11.79
CA LEU A 27 8.23 6.95 -13.04
C LEU A 27 9.23 6.56 -14.14
N TYR A 28 10.38 7.23 -14.21
CA TYR A 28 11.43 6.89 -15.14
C TYR A 28 12.02 5.50 -14.81
N ARG A 29 12.34 5.27 -13.53
CA ARG A 29 12.85 3.98 -13.07
C ARG A 29 11.87 2.84 -13.33
N LEU A 30 10.57 3.07 -13.12
CA LEU A 30 9.52 2.09 -13.41
C LEU A 30 9.55 1.69 -14.90
N ASN A 31 9.66 2.67 -15.80
CA ASN A 31 9.67 2.43 -17.24
C ASN A 31 10.95 1.73 -17.72
N GLN A 32 12.10 2.05 -17.13
CA GLN A 32 13.40 1.53 -17.59
C GLN A 32 13.82 0.23 -16.90
N GLN A 33 13.46 0.04 -15.63
CA GLN A 33 13.96 -1.04 -14.77
C GLN A 33 12.83 -1.95 -14.23
N GLY A 34 11.57 -1.53 -14.35
CA GLY A 34 10.42 -2.27 -13.81
C GLY A 34 10.20 -2.03 -12.31
N SER A 35 9.05 -2.49 -11.82
CA SER A 35 8.56 -2.20 -10.46
C SER A 35 9.40 -2.85 -9.36
N THR A 36 10.11 -3.95 -9.64
CA THR A 36 10.94 -4.67 -8.67
C THR A 36 12.15 -3.88 -8.17
N HIS A 37 12.52 -2.80 -8.89
CA HIS A 37 13.62 -1.92 -8.50
C HIS A 37 13.18 -0.72 -7.67
N LEU A 38 11.87 -0.51 -7.49
CA LEU A 38 11.34 0.59 -6.70
C LEU A 38 11.17 0.15 -5.25
N SER A 39 11.45 1.07 -4.34
CA SER A 39 11.09 0.94 -2.93
C SER A 39 9.58 1.10 -2.71
N ASP A 40 9.09 0.65 -1.56
CA ASP A 40 7.68 0.81 -1.19
C ASP A 40 7.25 2.28 -1.19
N SER A 41 8.11 3.20 -0.73
CA SER A 41 7.81 4.64 -0.75
C SER A 41 7.73 5.20 -2.18
N GLU A 42 8.55 4.72 -3.11
CA GLU A 42 8.46 5.09 -4.52
C GLU A 42 7.16 4.57 -5.16
N LEU A 43 6.77 3.32 -4.87
CA LEU A 43 5.52 2.74 -5.36
C LEU A 43 4.30 3.50 -4.81
N LEU A 44 4.29 3.80 -3.51
CA LEU A 44 3.24 4.61 -2.88
C LEU A 44 3.18 6.01 -3.49
N ALA A 45 4.32 6.67 -3.73
CA ALA A 45 4.34 7.99 -4.34
C ALA A 45 3.70 7.99 -5.75
N LEU A 46 3.98 6.96 -6.55
CA LEU A 46 3.36 6.74 -7.85
C LEU A 46 1.85 6.51 -7.74
N ILE A 47 1.42 5.63 -6.82
CA ILE A 47 -0.01 5.38 -6.59
C ILE A 47 -0.70 6.68 -6.22
N PHE A 48 -0.24 7.40 -5.21
CA PHE A 48 -0.91 8.62 -4.74
C PHE A 48 -0.78 9.81 -5.69
N GLY A 49 0.08 9.73 -6.72
CA GLY A 49 0.34 10.82 -7.65
C GLY A 49 0.93 12.03 -6.93
N HIS A 50 1.71 11.79 -5.89
CA HIS A 50 2.36 12.86 -5.13
C HIS A 50 3.66 13.26 -5.82
N ASN A 51 3.88 14.56 -5.93
CA ASN A 51 5.17 15.12 -6.35
C ASN A 51 6.25 15.01 -5.26
N HIS A 52 5.95 14.39 -4.12
CA HIS A 52 6.81 14.33 -2.94
C HIS A 52 6.94 12.89 -2.45
N LEU A 53 8.17 12.40 -2.35
CA LEU A 53 8.45 11.10 -1.70
C LEU A 53 8.16 11.15 -0.19
N ASN A 54 8.18 12.34 0.42
CA ASN A 54 8.06 12.49 1.86
C ASN A 54 6.74 11.95 2.43
N ILE A 55 5.60 12.13 1.74
CA ILE A 55 4.31 11.60 2.21
C ILE A 55 4.33 10.07 2.20
N ALA A 56 4.88 9.48 1.14
CA ALA A 56 5.01 8.04 1.03
C ALA A 56 5.97 7.46 2.09
N GLN A 57 7.07 8.16 2.37
CA GLN A 57 7.98 7.78 3.46
C GLN A 57 7.32 7.93 4.82
N GLU A 58 6.56 9.00 5.05
CA GLU A 58 5.81 9.22 6.29
C GLU A 58 4.78 8.12 6.53
N LEU A 59 4.11 7.63 5.48
CA LEU A 59 3.23 6.47 5.59
C LEU A 59 3.99 5.22 6.04
N ILE A 60 5.12 4.90 5.43
CA ILE A 60 5.92 3.73 5.83
C ILE A 60 6.42 3.90 7.27
N ASP A 61 6.91 5.08 7.64
CA ASP A 61 7.41 5.34 9.00
C ASP A 61 6.30 5.26 10.06
N GLN A 62 5.07 5.70 9.75
CA GLN A 62 3.95 5.67 10.70
C GLN A 62 3.29 4.30 10.84
N PHE A 63 3.15 3.56 9.73
CA PHE A 63 2.46 2.26 9.74
C PHE A 63 3.43 1.08 9.87
N GLY A 64 4.73 1.29 9.66
CA GLY A 64 5.80 0.29 9.77
C GLY A 64 6.02 -0.50 8.49
N ASP A 65 4.96 -1.05 7.91
CA ASP A 65 5.00 -1.82 6.67
C ASP A 65 3.72 -1.67 5.82
N LEU A 66 3.77 -2.21 4.60
CA LEU A 66 2.63 -2.17 3.66
C LEU A 66 1.42 -2.98 4.13
N HIS A 67 1.60 -4.03 4.94
CA HIS A 67 0.49 -4.84 5.45
C HIS A 67 -0.31 -4.05 6.48
N GLN A 68 0.35 -3.37 7.41
CA GLN A 68 -0.28 -2.52 8.39
C GLN A 68 -0.95 -1.30 7.74
N LEU A 69 -0.32 -0.73 6.69
CA LEU A 69 -0.93 0.33 5.90
C LEU A 69 -2.17 -0.15 5.12
N ALA A 70 -2.16 -1.37 4.59
CA ALA A 70 -3.31 -1.94 3.87
C ALA A 70 -4.52 -2.17 4.79
N ARG A 71 -4.28 -2.51 6.06
CA ARG A 71 -5.31 -2.70 7.08
C ARG A 71 -5.75 -1.39 7.75
N ALA A 72 -5.07 -0.28 7.46
CA ALA A 72 -5.39 1.02 8.04
C ALA A 72 -6.76 1.52 7.53
N GLY A 73 -7.65 1.83 8.47
CA GLY A 73 -8.92 2.46 8.13
C GLY A 73 -8.73 3.83 7.49
N THR A 74 -9.61 4.21 6.56
CA THR A 74 -9.59 5.49 5.84
C THR A 74 -9.40 6.71 6.74
N HIS A 75 -9.96 6.69 7.95
CA HIS A 75 -9.85 7.78 8.91
C HIS A 75 -8.40 8.02 9.40
N PHE A 76 -7.54 7.00 9.44
CA PHE A 76 -6.13 7.18 9.75
C PHE A 76 -5.36 7.82 8.59
N LEU A 77 -5.65 7.40 7.36
CA LEU A 77 -5.03 7.99 6.16
C LEU A 77 -5.34 9.48 6.03
N LEU A 78 -6.57 9.88 6.37
CA LEU A 78 -7.00 11.28 6.36
C LEU A 78 -6.34 12.16 7.43
N ARG A 79 -5.65 11.57 8.42
CA ARG A 79 -4.88 12.33 9.42
C ARG A 79 -3.50 12.71 8.92
N ILE A 80 -3.01 12.09 7.84
CA ILE A 80 -1.72 12.39 7.25
C ILE A 80 -1.83 13.70 6.45
N LYS A 81 -0.97 14.65 6.77
CA LYS A 81 -0.97 15.95 6.09
C LYS A 81 -0.59 15.77 4.62
N GLY A 82 -1.52 16.13 3.73
CA GLY A 82 -1.33 16.00 2.27
C GLY A 82 -2.02 14.78 1.65
N LEU A 83 -2.65 13.91 2.46
CA LEU A 83 -3.56 12.87 2.00
C LEU A 83 -5.01 13.32 2.17
N GLY A 84 -5.68 13.60 1.06
CA GLY A 84 -7.11 13.89 1.04
C GLY A 84 -7.96 12.65 0.73
N PRO A 85 -9.30 12.83 0.67
CA PRO A 85 -10.24 11.75 0.37
C PRO A 85 -9.95 11.02 -0.95
N ALA A 86 -9.50 11.74 -1.98
CA ALA A 86 -9.17 11.15 -3.27
C ALA A 86 -7.98 10.19 -3.19
N GLN A 87 -6.94 10.56 -2.43
CA GLN A 87 -5.77 9.70 -2.23
C GLN A 87 -6.12 8.49 -1.37
N ALA A 88 -6.89 8.69 -0.30
CA ALA A 88 -7.34 7.59 0.55
C ALA A 88 -8.20 6.59 -0.23
N ALA A 89 -9.15 7.06 -1.05
CA ALA A 89 -9.96 6.22 -1.93
C ALA A 89 -9.10 5.45 -2.96
N ARG A 90 -8.07 6.11 -3.52
CA ARG A 90 -7.14 5.48 -4.45
C ARG A 90 -6.36 4.34 -3.79
N TRP A 91 -5.85 4.54 -2.57
CA TRP A 91 -5.19 3.46 -1.82
C TRP A 91 -6.11 2.28 -1.55
N GLN A 92 -7.33 2.55 -1.07
CA GLN A 92 -8.32 1.51 -0.83
C GLN A 92 -8.62 0.70 -2.10
N ALA A 93 -8.75 1.39 -3.25
CA ALA A 93 -8.92 0.73 -4.53
C ALA A 93 -7.70 -0.12 -4.91
N THR A 94 -6.47 0.36 -4.68
CA THR A 94 -5.24 -0.40 -4.93
C THR A 94 -5.17 -1.66 -4.06
N VAL A 95 -5.47 -1.55 -2.77
CA VAL A 95 -5.48 -2.68 -1.83
C VAL A 95 -6.49 -3.74 -2.28
N GLU A 96 -7.72 -3.32 -2.60
CA GLU A 96 -8.77 -4.22 -3.07
C GLU A 96 -8.41 -4.90 -4.42
N LEU A 97 -7.81 -4.16 -5.36
CA LEU A 97 -7.31 -4.73 -6.61
C LEU A 97 -6.23 -5.78 -6.34
N SER A 98 -5.28 -5.49 -5.45
CA SER A 98 -4.24 -6.46 -5.06
C SER A 98 -4.86 -7.75 -4.51
N ARG A 99 -5.93 -7.62 -3.71
CA ARG A 99 -6.66 -8.74 -3.13
C ARG A 99 -7.33 -9.59 -4.21
N ARG A 100 -8.02 -8.96 -5.16
CA ARG A 100 -8.66 -9.65 -6.30
C ARG A 100 -7.65 -10.37 -7.19
N LEU A 101 -6.48 -9.77 -7.44
CA LEU A 101 -5.42 -10.37 -8.26
C LEU A 101 -4.79 -11.61 -7.60
N ARG A 102 -4.85 -11.73 -6.26
CA ARG A 102 -4.42 -12.94 -5.54
C ARG A 102 -5.46 -14.06 -5.57
N LEU A 103 -6.72 -13.75 -5.88
CA LEU A 103 -7.76 -14.77 -5.99
C LEU A 103 -7.62 -15.54 -7.32
N PRO A 104 -7.97 -16.83 -7.31
CA PRO A 104 -8.08 -17.58 -8.55
C PRO A 104 -9.04 -16.88 -9.54
N PRO A 105 -8.80 -16.95 -10.86
CA PRO A 105 -9.73 -16.44 -11.86
C PRO A 105 -11.13 -17.02 -11.66
N ALA A 106 -12.17 -16.26 -11.99
CA ALA A 106 -13.57 -16.65 -11.77
C ALA A 106 -13.94 -18.00 -12.43
N ASP A 107 -13.31 -18.32 -13.56
CA ASP A 107 -13.56 -19.57 -14.31
C ASP A 107 -12.70 -20.76 -13.81
N SER A 108 -11.84 -20.54 -12.82
CA SER A 108 -11.07 -21.62 -12.22
C SER A 108 -11.94 -22.43 -11.25
N ARG A 109 -11.84 -23.76 -11.34
CA ARG A 109 -12.40 -24.69 -10.36
C ARG A 109 -11.24 -25.27 -9.54
N PRO A 110 -10.73 -24.55 -8.54
CA PRO A 110 -9.60 -25.03 -7.78
C PRO A 110 -9.99 -26.31 -7.03
N GLN A 111 -9.22 -27.39 -7.24
CA GLN A 111 -9.36 -28.60 -6.45
C GLN A 111 -8.62 -28.41 -5.12
N ILE A 112 -9.30 -28.72 -4.02
CA ILE A 112 -8.70 -28.72 -2.68
C ILE A 112 -8.35 -30.16 -2.34
N SER A 113 -7.07 -30.50 -2.45
CA SER A 113 -6.56 -31.84 -2.16
C SER A 113 -5.79 -31.90 -0.83
N CYS A 114 -5.32 -30.74 -0.36
CA CYS A 114 -4.59 -30.61 0.89
C CYS A 114 -4.90 -29.28 1.60
N PRO A 115 -4.55 -29.13 2.88
CA PRO A 115 -4.74 -27.89 3.62
C PRO A 115 -4.09 -26.65 2.97
N ALA A 116 -2.96 -26.84 2.29
CA ALA A 116 -2.29 -25.75 1.59
C ALA A 116 -3.12 -25.20 0.41
N ASP A 117 -3.92 -26.03 -0.26
CA ASP A 117 -4.81 -25.60 -1.35
C ASP A 117 -5.93 -24.72 -0.81
N ALA A 118 -6.56 -25.15 0.28
CA ALA A 118 -7.58 -24.35 0.98
C ALA A 118 -7.00 -23.01 1.44
N ALA A 119 -5.79 -23.03 2.01
CA ALA A 119 -5.14 -21.83 2.51
C ALA A 119 -4.81 -20.83 1.38
N LYS A 120 -4.38 -21.28 0.21
CA LYS A 120 -4.14 -20.39 -0.96
C LYS A 120 -5.40 -19.65 -1.40
N ILE A 121 -6.57 -20.28 -1.29
CA ILE A 121 -7.86 -19.69 -1.68
C ILE A 121 -8.38 -18.75 -0.58
N LEU A 122 -8.27 -19.18 0.68
CA LEU A 122 -8.88 -18.49 1.82
C LEU A 122 -8.01 -17.35 2.37
N MET A 123 -6.67 -17.48 2.38
CA MET A 123 -5.79 -16.47 2.96
C MET A 123 -6.01 -15.07 2.37
N PRO A 124 -6.14 -14.86 1.04
CA PRO A 124 -6.40 -13.53 0.48
C PRO A 124 -7.76 -12.94 0.90
N LEU A 125 -8.71 -13.77 1.31
CA LEU A 125 -10.03 -13.34 1.82
C LEU A 125 -9.99 -12.99 3.31
N MET A 126 -9.02 -13.55 4.06
CA MET A 126 -8.96 -13.48 5.51
C MET A 126 -7.88 -12.53 6.05
N GLN A 127 -6.82 -12.27 5.28
CA GLN A 127 -5.64 -11.51 5.72
C GLN A 127 -5.93 -10.09 6.24
N ASP A 128 -7.02 -9.48 5.78
CA ASP A 128 -7.39 -8.10 6.10
C ASP A 128 -8.54 -8.03 7.13
N LEU A 129 -9.11 -9.17 7.53
CA LEU A 129 -10.12 -9.22 8.57
C LEU A 129 -9.46 -8.95 9.93
N LEU A 130 -10.07 -8.07 10.73
CA LEU A 130 -9.61 -7.75 12.09
C LEU A 130 -10.18 -8.72 13.13
N GLN A 131 -11.17 -9.54 12.73
CA GLN A 131 -11.86 -10.48 13.59
C GLN A 131 -12.13 -11.77 12.82
N GLU A 132 -12.13 -12.90 13.53
CA GLU A 132 -12.54 -14.18 12.96
C GLU A 132 -14.03 -14.15 12.63
N GLU A 133 -14.36 -14.36 11.36
CA GLU A 133 -15.73 -14.51 10.86
C GLU A 133 -16.03 -16.00 10.72
N MET A 134 -16.85 -16.55 11.61
CA MET A 134 -17.35 -17.92 11.49
C MET A 134 -18.62 -17.89 10.61
N ARG A 135 -18.58 -18.54 9.44
CA ARG A 135 -19.73 -18.75 8.57
C ARG A 135 -20.15 -20.21 8.54
#